data_AF-A0AAV9KU89-F1
#
_entry.id   AF-A0AAV9KU89-F1
#
_cell.length_a   1.000
_cell.length_b   1.000
_cell.length_c   1.000
_cell.angle_alpha   90.00
_cell.angle_beta   90.00
_cell.angle_gamma   90.00
#
_symmetry.space_group_name_H-M   'P 1'
#
loop_
_entity.id
_entity.type
_entity.pdbx_description
1 polymer ?
#
loop_
_entity_poly.entity_id
_entity_poly.type
_entity_poly.pdbx_seq_one_letter_code
_entity_poly.pdbx_strand_id
1 'polypeptide(L)'
;MVDHTFLTSMKKTFFHEFISSKAEGEACQVNSTSWVVTRELVEIRDIYSAPIIDLEDPWHIKKKITHNEVILGKLVIHFSKCFEYILRYWKLDMAKSLTNGNEMCVNMWDITEENDPKKYEGGSICFRKLYNGYSLSCMRLFNDRGLNVGDEVGLYWDPRSSSIMFKLLSLNSHSRI
;
A
#
# COMPACT_ATOMS: atom_id res chain seq x y z
N MET A 1 24.46 21.53 1.67
CA MET A 1 24.11 21.14 0.30
C MET A 1 23.62 19.71 0.39
N VAL A 2 22.30 19.50 0.38
CA VAL A 2 21.71 18.17 0.57
C VAL A 2 21.76 17.49 -0.80
N ASP A 3 22.52 16.40 -0.88
CA ASP A 3 22.58 15.56 -2.07
C ASP A 3 21.20 14.91 -2.25
N HIS A 4 20.35 15.52 -3.06
CA HIS A 4 19.13 14.89 -3.53
C HIS A 4 19.52 13.84 -4.57
N THR A 5 20.11 12.74 -4.10
CA THR A 5 20.14 11.50 -4.87
C THR A 5 18.68 11.13 -5.04
N PHE A 6 18.08 11.56 -6.15
CA PHE A 6 16.75 11.14 -6.54
C PHE A 6 16.79 9.62 -6.53
N LEU A 7 16.11 9.01 -5.56
CA LEU A 7 15.87 7.58 -5.59
C LEU A 7 15.10 7.34 -6.88
N THR A 8 15.79 6.84 -7.90
CA THR A 8 15.21 6.53 -9.21
C THR A 8 14.20 5.41 -9.00
N SER A 9 12.96 5.79 -8.70
CA SER A 9 11.88 4.84 -8.49
C SER A 9 11.23 4.59 -9.84
N MET A 10 11.25 3.34 -10.30
CA MET A 10 10.42 2.93 -11.41
C MET A 10 8.94 2.96 -11.00
N LYS A 11 8.05 3.27 -11.94
CA LYS A 11 6.61 3.25 -11.68
C LYS A 11 6.07 1.88 -12.02
N LYS A 12 5.16 1.38 -11.18
CA LYS A 12 4.40 0.17 -11.50
C LYS A 12 3.14 0.56 -12.23
N THR A 13 2.67 -0.28 -13.13
CA THR A 13 1.39 -0.10 -13.81
C THR A 13 0.81 -1.45 -14.21
N PHE A 14 -0.51 -1.51 -14.37
CA PHE A 14 -1.12 -2.66 -15.04
C PHE A 14 -1.02 -2.47 -16.54
N PHE A 15 -0.30 -3.37 -17.19
CA PHE A 15 -0.36 -3.53 -18.63
C PHE A 15 -1.52 -4.45 -18.99
N HIS A 16 -2.30 -4.06 -19.98
CA HIS A 16 -3.34 -4.91 -20.53
C HIS A 16 -2.77 -5.58 -21.77
N GLU A 17 -2.81 -6.90 -21.82
CA GLU A 17 -2.56 -7.64 -23.06
C GLU A 17 -3.81 -7.51 -23.95
N PHE A 18 -4.04 -6.32 -24.52
CA PHE A 18 -5.15 -6.11 -25.45
C PHE A 18 -4.93 -6.77 -26.82
N ILE A 19 -3.72 -7.22 -27.12
CA ILE A 19 -3.38 -7.76 -28.44
C ILE A 19 -3.04 -9.24 -28.29
N SER A 20 -4.08 -10.04 -28.34
CA SER A 20 -3.95 -11.45 -28.69
C SER A 20 -3.44 -11.57 -30.12
N SER A 21 -2.66 -12.61 -30.39
CA SER A 21 -2.27 -12.91 -31.76
C SER A 21 -3.52 -13.23 -32.60
N LYS A 22 -3.48 -12.97 -33.92
CA LYS A 22 -4.59 -13.25 -34.82
C LYS A 22 -5.13 -14.69 -34.67
N ALA A 23 -4.23 -15.65 -34.40
CA ALA A 23 -4.56 -17.06 -34.23
C ALA A 23 -5.39 -17.37 -32.97
N GLU A 24 -5.12 -16.70 -31.85
CA GLU A 24 -5.85 -16.87 -30.59
C GLU A 24 -7.23 -16.19 -30.61
N GLY A 25 -7.34 -15.05 -31.29
CA GLY A 25 -8.62 -14.38 -31.54
C GLY A 25 -9.58 -15.22 -32.39
N GLU A 26 -9.05 -15.91 -33.42
CA GLU A 26 -9.81 -16.83 -34.27
C GLU A 26 -10.22 -18.11 -33.51
N ALA A 27 -9.39 -18.61 -32.59
CA ALA A 27 -9.70 -19.79 -31.77
C ALA A 27 -10.81 -19.52 -30.71
N CYS A 28 -10.86 -18.31 -30.14
CA CYS A 28 -11.92 -17.95 -29.18
C CYS A 28 -13.31 -17.85 -29.82
N GLN A 29 -13.40 -17.46 -31.10
CA GLN A 29 -14.65 -17.41 -31.84
C GLN A 29 -15.29 -18.79 -32.03
N VAL A 30 -14.48 -19.83 -32.17
CA VAL A 30 -14.94 -21.21 -32.41
C VAL A 30 -15.48 -21.87 -31.12
N ASN A 31 -15.00 -21.44 -29.95
CA ASN A 31 -15.17 -22.21 -28.71
C ASN A 31 -16.21 -21.63 -27.73
N SER A 32 -16.90 -20.53 -28.05
CA SER A 32 -17.85 -19.84 -27.15
C SER A 32 -17.29 -19.49 -25.75
N THR A 33 -15.97 -19.42 -25.61
CA THR A 33 -15.31 -19.04 -24.36
C THR A 33 -15.25 -17.52 -24.25
N SER A 34 -15.77 -16.97 -23.16
CA SER A 34 -15.69 -15.54 -22.86
C SER A 34 -14.23 -15.08 -22.80
N TRP A 35 -13.90 -14.02 -23.52
CA TRP A 35 -12.55 -13.43 -23.55
C TRP A 35 -12.11 -12.99 -22.15
N VAL A 36 -11.05 -13.60 -21.62
CA VAL A 36 -10.48 -13.23 -20.32
C VAL A 36 -9.40 -12.19 -20.57
N VAL A 37 -9.69 -10.93 -20.27
CA VAL A 37 -8.69 -9.86 -20.30
C VAL A 37 -7.67 -10.09 -19.18
N THR A 38 -6.44 -10.45 -19.54
CA THR A 38 -5.31 -10.54 -18.61
C THR A 38 -4.71 -9.16 -18.39
N ARG A 39 -4.56 -8.79 -17.11
CA ARG A 39 -3.80 -7.61 -16.67
C ARG A 39 -2.54 -8.08 -15.97
N GLU A 40 -1.38 -7.68 -16.48
CA GLU A 40 -0.10 -7.97 -15.83
C GLU A 40 0.45 -6.72 -15.15
N LEU A 41 0.98 -6.87 -13.94
CA LEU A 41 1.75 -5.80 -13.30
C LEU A 41 3.12 -5.70 -13.95
N VAL A 42 3.44 -4.54 -14.52
CA VAL A 42 4.74 -4.27 -15.13
C VAL A 42 5.43 -3.09 -14.44
N GLU A 43 6.75 -3.06 -14.53
CA GLU A 43 7.57 -1.95 -14.08
C GLU A 43 8.04 -1.15 -15.29
N ILE A 44 7.72 0.14 -15.32
CA ILE A 44 8.04 1.04 -16.43
C ILE A 44 8.98 2.13 -15.96
N ARG A 45 9.77 2.68 -16.90
CA ARG A 45 10.51 3.92 -16.64
C ARG A 45 9.51 4.98 -16.23
N ASP A 46 9.69 5.56 -15.06
CA ASP A 46 8.83 6.67 -14.67
C ASP A 46 9.28 7.92 -15.43
N ILE A 47 8.33 8.50 -16.16
CA ILE A 47 8.52 9.77 -16.87
C ILE A 47 8.30 10.93 -15.89
N TYR A 48 7.62 10.66 -14.75
CA TYR A 48 7.40 11.61 -13.67
C TYR A 48 8.39 11.37 -12.54
N SER A 49 8.79 12.44 -11.86
CA SER A 49 9.60 12.33 -10.66
C SER A 49 8.86 11.54 -9.58
N ALA A 50 9.59 10.71 -8.82
CA ALA A 50 9.02 10.06 -7.66
C ALA A 50 8.40 11.09 -6.71
N PRO A 51 7.28 10.78 -6.03
CA PRO A 51 6.70 11.65 -5.03
C PRO A 51 7.77 12.10 -4.04
N ILE A 52 7.96 13.41 -3.92
CA ILE A 52 8.87 13.98 -2.94
C ILE A 52 8.22 13.80 -1.58
N ILE A 53 8.93 13.18 -0.65
CA ILE A 53 8.49 13.13 0.74
C ILE A 53 8.65 14.55 1.30
N ASP A 54 7.53 15.25 1.43
CA ASP A 54 7.49 16.50 2.18
C ASP A 54 7.86 16.19 3.63
N LEU A 55 8.91 16.84 4.13
CA LEU A 55 9.37 16.62 5.50
C LEU A 55 8.44 17.30 6.52
N GLU A 56 7.65 18.29 6.11
CA GLU A 56 6.66 18.94 6.97
C GLU A 56 5.36 18.12 7.06
N ASP A 57 4.93 17.52 5.94
CA ASP A 57 3.73 16.67 5.87
C ASP A 57 3.98 15.38 5.07
N PRO A 58 4.72 14.41 5.63
CA PRO A 58 5.10 13.20 4.89
C PRO A 58 3.93 12.23 4.67
N TRP A 59 2.74 12.49 5.24
CA TRP A 59 1.62 11.56 5.30
C TRP A 59 0.83 11.51 3.99
N HIS A 60 1.40 10.85 2.98
CA HIS A 60 0.77 10.63 1.67
C HIS A 60 -0.61 9.92 1.75
N ILE A 61 -0.81 9.17 2.84
CA ILE A 61 -2.05 8.45 3.15
C ILE A 61 -2.52 8.91 4.53
N LYS A 62 -3.50 9.82 4.55
CA LYS A 62 -4.27 10.17 5.75
C LYS A 62 -5.64 9.52 5.68
N LYS A 63 -6.09 8.94 6.79
CA LYS A 63 -7.38 8.27 6.83
C LYS A 63 -7.97 8.24 8.24
N LYS A 64 -9.29 8.38 8.32
CA LYS A 64 -10.09 8.07 9.51
C LYS A 64 -10.41 6.58 9.62
N ILE A 65 -10.17 6.03 10.80
CA ILE A 65 -10.43 4.61 11.11
C ILE A 65 -11.94 4.36 11.18
N THR A 66 -12.38 3.31 10.52
CA THR A 66 -13.78 2.85 10.52
C THR A 66 -14.02 1.73 11.54
N HIS A 67 -15.29 1.50 11.88
CA HIS A 67 -15.71 0.44 12.80
C HIS A 67 -15.18 -0.95 12.43
N ASN A 68 -15.28 -1.34 11.16
CA ASN A 68 -14.80 -2.64 10.70
C ASN A 68 -13.28 -2.77 10.79
N GLU A 69 -12.56 -1.68 10.61
CA GLU A 69 -11.09 -1.65 10.72
C GLU A 69 -10.61 -1.85 12.15
N VAL A 70 -11.33 -1.30 13.13
CA VAL A 70 -11.09 -1.55 14.56
C VAL A 70 -11.31 -3.03 14.89
N ILE A 71 -12.48 -3.59 14.53
CA ILE A 71 -12.82 -4.99 14.84
C ILE A 71 -11.80 -5.96 14.24
N LEU A 72 -11.39 -5.72 13.00
CA LEU A 72 -10.48 -6.62 12.28
C LEU A 72 -9.01 -6.34 12.60
N GLY A 73 -8.69 -5.20 13.22
CA GLY A 73 -7.32 -4.73 13.43
C GLY A 73 -6.56 -4.52 12.12
N LYS A 74 -7.22 -3.93 11.11
CA LYS A 74 -6.64 -3.73 9.77
C LYS A 74 -6.96 -2.34 9.25
N LEU A 75 -6.06 -1.79 8.43
CA LEU A 75 -6.31 -0.56 7.67
C LEU A 75 -6.58 -0.90 6.20
N VAL A 76 -7.69 -0.40 5.65
CA VAL A 76 -8.03 -0.51 4.23
C VAL A 76 -7.50 0.71 3.49
N ILE A 77 -6.57 0.47 2.57
CA ILE A 77 -5.92 1.51 1.77
C ILE A 77 -6.44 1.39 0.34
N HIS A 78 -6.90 2.52 -0.20
CA HIS A 78 -7.39 2.58 -1.58
C HIS A 78 -6.29 2.17 -2.56
N PHE A 79 -6.69 1.47 -3.64
CA PHE A 79 -5.76 0.96 -4.65
C PHE A 79 -4.77 2.02 -5.14
N SER A 80 -5.26 3.20 -5.55
CA SER A 80 -4.41 4.26 -6.11
C SER A 80 -3.35 4.75 -5.13
N LYS A 81 -3.69 4.89 -3.85
CA LYS A 81 -2.78 5.34 -2.80
C LYS A 81 -1.69 4.31 -2.52
N CYS A 82 -2.06 3.04 -2.38
CA CYS A 82 -1.09 1.97 -2.16
C CYS A 82 -0.15 1.83 -3.36
N PHE A 83 -0.69 1.91 -4.57
CA PHE A 83 0.09 1.74 -5.78
C PHE A 83 1.11 2.87 -5.98
N GLU A 84 0.68 4.11 -5.79
CA GLU A 84 1.50 5.30 -6.02
C GLU A 84 2.53 5.53 -4.92
N TYR A 85 2.17 5.31 -3.65
CA TYR A 85 3.00 5.72 -2.51
C TYR A 85 3.67 4.57 -1.77
N ILE A 86 3.32 3.30 -2.06
CA ILE A 86 3.89 2.13 -1.40
C ILE A 86 4.52 1.20 -2.42
N LEU A 87 3.71 0.62 -3.30
CA LEU A 87 4.17 -0.41 -4.24
C LEU A 87 5.19 0.16 -5.23
N ARG A 88 5.08 1.43 -5.61
CA ARG A 88 6.09 2.18 -6.37
C ARG A 88 7.53 1.82 -5.96
N TYR A 89 7.82 1.75 -4.66
CA TYR A 89 9.16 1.50 -4.13
C TYR A 89 9.50 0.02 -3.90
N TRP A 90 8.53 -0.89 -4.05
CA TRP A 90 8.76 -2.32 -3.87
C TRP A 90 9.48 -2.92 -5.07
N LYS A 91 10.12 -4.07 -4.91
CA LYS A 91 10.58 -4.86 -6.07
C LYS A 91 9.37 -5.40 -6.84
N LEU A 92 9.51 -5.55 -8.16
CA LEU A 92 8.42 -5.98 -9.06
C LEU A 92 7.85 -7.35 -8.67
N ASP A 93 8.69 -8.32 -8.33
CA ASP A 93 8.30 -9.67 -7.89
C ASP A 93 7.45 -9.63 -6.61
N MET A 94 7.85 -8.81 -5.63
CA MET A 94 7.10 -8.62 -4.41
C MET A 94 5.71 -8.01 -4.68
N ALA A 95 5.67 -6.97 -5.51
CA ALA A 95 4.42 -6.34 -5.88
C ALA A 95 3.52 -7.30 -6.69
N LYS A 96 4.09 -8.08 -7.61
CA LYS A 96 3.38 -9.13 -8.37
C LYS A 96 2.75 -10.15 -7.44
N SER A 97 3.52 -10.66 -6.47
CA SER A 97 3.05 -11.61 -5.46
C SER A 97 1.83 -11.07 -4.72
N LEU A 98 1.90 -9.82 -4.22
CA LEU A 98 0.75 -9.17 -3.57
C LEU A 98 -0.45 -9.03 -4.51
N THR A 99 -0.22 -8.58 -5.75
CA THR A 99 -1.31 -8.41 -6.73
C THR A 99 -1.94 -9.74 -7.17
N ASN A 100 -1.23 -10.85 -7.03
CA ASN A 100 -1.74 -12.20 -7.28
C ASN A 100 -2.50 -12.77 -6.08
N GLY A 101 -2.61 -12.02 -5.00
CA GLY A 101 -3.40 -12.39 -3.81
C GLY A 101 -2.59 -12.98 -2.67
N ASN A 102 -1.26 -13.12 -2.82
CA ASN A 102 -0.41 -13.53 -1.72
C ASN A 102 -0.33 -12.43 -0.66
N GLU A 103 -0.16 -12.85 0.58
CA GLU A 103 0.09 -11.94 1.69
C GLU A 103 1.56 -11.55 1.73
N MET A 104 1.85 -10.25 1.91
CA MET A 104 3.21 -9.73 1.94
C MET A 104 3.44 -8.94 3.22
N CYS A 105 4.31 -9.45 4.09
CA CYS A 105 4.61 -8.81 5.36
C CYS A 105 5.76 -7.82 5.24
N VAL A 106 5.65 -6.72 5.98
CA VAL A 106 6.63 -5.63 6.01
C VAL A 106 6.88 -5.19 7.44
N ASN A 107 7.89 -4.35 7.63
CA ASN A 107 8.11 -3.68 8.91
C ASN A 107 7.29 -2.39 8.97
N MET A 108 6.93 -1.98 10.19
CA MET A 108 6.33 -0.68 10.46
C MET A 108 7.02 -0.03 11.65
N TRP A 109 7.21 1.27 11.58
CA TRP A 109 7.55 2.12 12.70
C TRP A 109 6.37 2.98 13.07
N ASP A 110 5.98 2.93 14.33
CA ASP A 110 5.08 3.88 14.94
C ASP A 110 5.90 5.01 15.55
N ILE A 111 5.81 6.17 14.92
CA ILE A 111 6.56 7.39 15.25
C ILE A 111 5.63 8.47 15.82
N THR A 112 4.50 8.04 16.42
CA THR A 112 3.59 8.99 17.07
C THR A 112 4.24 9.66 18.27
N GLU A 113 4.93 8.88 19.10
CA GLU A 113 5.81 9.43 20.14
C GLU A 113 7.19 9.66 19.53
N GLU A 114 7.53 10.92 19.23
CA GLU A 114 8.75 11.25 18.49
C GLU A 114 10.04 10.81 19.20
N ASN A 115 10.00 10.76 20.54
CA ASN A 115 11.14 10.37 21.37
C ASN A 115 11.21 8.86 21.68
N ASP A 116 10.16 8.09 21.35
CA ASP A 116 10.09 6.65 21.63
C ASP A 116 9.43 5.90 20.46
N PRO A 117 10.09 5.86 19.28
CA PRO A 117 9.54 5.20 18.12
C PRO A 117 9.51 3.67 18.34
N LYS A 118 8.35 3.07 18.10
CA LYS A 118 8.14 1.63 18.29
C LYS A 118 8.11 0.87 16.97
N LYS A 119 8.93 -0.18 16.87
CA LYS A 119 8.97 -1.04 15.67
C LYS A 119 8.05 -2.24 15.80
N TYR A 120 7.32 -2.53 14.73
CA TYR A 120 6.54 -3.74 14.52
C TYR A 120 7.17 -4.53 13.37
N GLU A 121 7.68 -5.72 13.67
CA GLU A 121 8.39 -6.59 12.73
C GLU A 121 8.02 -8.07 12.97
N GLY A 122 8.59 -8.98 12.17
CA GLY A 122 8.38 -10.42 12.34
C GLY A 122 6.99 -10.89 11.88
N GLY A 123 6.42 -10.26 10.85
CA GLY A 123 5.13 -10.67 10.28
C GLY A 123 3.90 -10.11 11.01
N SER A 124 4.08 -9.19 11.97
CA SER A 124 2.95 -8.53 12.63
C SER A 124 2.17 -7.57 11.73
N ILE A 125 2.79 -7.14 10.62
CA ILE A 125 2.26 -6.18 9.66
C ILE A 125 2.26 -6.80 8.28
N CYS A 126 1.09 -7.02 7.68
CA CYS A 126 1.01 -7.67 6.36
C CYS A 126 -0.04 -7.05 5.45
N PHE A 127 0.35 -6.85 4.19
CA PHE A 127 -0.54 -6.45 3.11
C PHE A 127 -1.24 -7.66 2.52
N ARG A 128 -2.53 -7.46 2.20
CA ARG A 128 -3.33 -8.39 1.41
C ARG A 128 -4.16 -7.63 0.40
N LYS A 129 -4.27 -8.17 -0.81
CA LYS A 129 -5.13 -7.62 -1.85
C LYS A 129 -6.61 -7.75 -1.49
N LEU A 130 -7.35 -6.69 -1.72
CA LEU A 130 -8.81 -6.65 -1.72
C LEU A 130 -9.32 -6.36 -3.14
N TYR A 131 -10.63 -6.44 -3.35
CA TYR A 131 -11.24 -6.14 -4.65
C TYR A 131 -10.92 -4.72 -5.13
N ASN A 132 -11.06 -3.70 -4.26
CA ASN A 132 -10.88 -2.28 -4.59
C ASN A 132 -9.67 -1.63 -3.91
N GLY A 133 -8.70 -2.41 -3.42
CA GLY A 133 -7.57 -1.85 -2.68
C GLY A 133 -6.75 -2.92 -1.97
N TYR A 134 -6.19 -2.55 -0.83
CA TYR A 134 -5.37 -3.44 -0.02
C TYR A 134 -5.75 -3.28 1.46
N SER A 135 -5.70 -4.36 2.22
CA SER A 135 -5.74 -4.31 3.68
C SER A 135 -4.34 -4.45 4.23
N LEU A 136 -4.01 -3.67 5.24
CA LEU A 136 -2.82 -3.79 6.06
C LEU A 136 -3.23 -4.33 7.43
N SER A 137 -2.93 -5.60 7.70
CA SER A 137 -3.15 -6.20 9.01
C SER A 137 -2.17 -5.61 10.02
N CYS A 138 -2.64 -5.08 11.14
CA CYS A 138 -1.81 -4.44 12.15
C CYS A 138 -2.46 -4.45 13.56
N MET A 139 -3.12 -5.55 13.92
CA MET A 139 -3.86 -5.69 15.19
C MET A 139 -3.04 -5.30 16.43
N ARG A 140 -1.74 -5.65 16.48
CA ARG A 140 -0.88 -5.29 17.61
C ARG A 140 -0.76 -3.77 17.79
N LEU A 141 -0.63 -3.03 16.69
CA LEU A 141 -0.63 -1.56 16.73
C LEU A 141 -1.95 -1.01 17.26
N PHE A 142 -3.08 -1.55 16.79
CA PHE A 142 -4.42 -1.14 17.26
C PHE A 142 -4.55 -1.29 18.78
N ASN A 143 -4.13 -2.44 19.30
CA ASN A 143 -4.19 -2.72 20.74
C ASN A 143 -3.23 -1.83 21.53
N ASP A 144 -1.98 -1.71 21.07
CA ASP A 144 -0.94 -0.96 21.78
C ASP A 144 -1.26 0.55 21.83
N ARG A 145 -1.93 1.10 20.82
CA ARG A 145 -2.32 2.52 20.75
C ARG A 145 -3.76 2.81 21.19
N GLY A 146 -4.57 1.78 21.43
CA GLY A 146 -6.00 1.94 21.67
C GLY A 146 -6.71 2.69 20.54
N LEU A 147 -6.37 2.35 19.29
CA LEU A 147 -6.95 2.99 18.11
C LEU A 147 -8.45 2.69 18.02
N ASN A 148 -9.25 3.73 17.78
CA ASN A 148 -10.70 3.63 17.81
C ASN A 148 -11.35 4.30 16.58
N VAL A 149 -12.66 4.14 16.46
CA VAL A 149 -13.45 4.68 15.37
C VAL A 149 -13.37 6.19 15.35
N GLY A 150 -13.04 6.74 14.17
CA GLY A 150 -12.92 8.16 13.92
C GLY A 150 -11.53 8.73 14.14
N ASP A 151 -10.62 8.00 14.79
CA ASP A 151 -9.22 8.40 14.91
C ASP A 151 -8.60 8.55 13.51
N GLU A 152 -7.79 9.60 13.31
CA GLU A 152 -7.12 9.84 12.05
C GLU A 152 -5.65 9.42 12.14
N VAL A 153 -5.22 8.62 11.16
CA VAL A 153 -3.87 8.10 11.08
C VAL A 153 -3.19 8.54 9.78
N GLY A 154 -1.89 8.76 9.87
CA GLY A 154 -1.01 9.06 8.75
C GLY A 154 -0.09 7.88 8.47
N LEU A 155 0.05 7.53 7.20
CA LEU A 155 1.00 6.53 6.72
C LEU A 155 1.85 7.09 5.58
N TYR A 156 3.11 6.71 5.56
CA TYR A 156 3.95 6.79 4.36
C TYR A 156 4.94 5.63 4.30
N TRP A 157 5.45 5.35 3.11
CA TRP A 157 6.53 4.38 2.92
C TRP A 157 7.87 5.09 2.97
N ASP A 158 8.77 4.67 3.86
CA ASP A 158 10.16 5.15 3.84
C ASP A 158 11.01 4.19 3.02
N PRO A 159 11.50 4.59 1.83
CA PRO A 159 12.30 3.72 0.97
C PRO A 159 13.65 3.38 1.60
N ARG A 160 14.19 4.21 2.50
CA ARG A 160 15.51 3.98 3.13
C ARG A 160 15.49 2.82 4.10
N SER A 161 14.44 2.72 4.90
CA SER A 161 14.24 1.62 5.85
C SER A 161 13.36 0.49 5.30
N SER A 162 12.83 0.62 4.08
CA SER A 162 11.88 -0.32 3.48
C SER A 162 10.74 -0.70 4.43
N SER A 163 10.19 0.32 5.10
CA SER A 163 9.22 0.17 6.18
C SER A 163 8.08 1.19 6.05
N ILE A 164 6.92 0.86 6.60
CA ILE A 164 5.82 1.81 6.77
C ILE A 164 6.11 2.70 7.98
N MET A 165 5.91 3.99 7.84
CA MET A 165 5.93 4.96 8.92
C MET A 165 4.50 5.32 9.28
N PHE A 166 4.14 5.15 10.54
CA PHE A 166 2.80 5.37 11.09
C PHE A 166 2.84 6.51 12.11
N LYS A 167 1.82 7.38 12.08
CA LYS A 167 1.53 8.34 13.14
C LYS A 167 0.03 8.45 13.38
N LEU A 168 -0.38 8.49 14.64
CA LEU A 168 -1.72 8.94 15.02
C LEU A 168 -1.76 10.47 14.93
N LEU A 169 -2.59 11.00 14.04
CA LEU A 169 -2.65 12.43 13.73
C LEU A 169 -3.68 13.16 14.58
N SER A 170 -4.84 12.56 14.79
CA SER A 170 -5.87 13.12 15.66
C SER A 170 -6.71 12.04 16.32
N LEU A 171 -7.13 12.31 17.56
CA LEU A 171 -8.05 11.47 18.31
C LEU A 171 -9.48 11.90 18.05
N ASN A 172 -10.38 10.94 17.91
CA ASN A 172 -11.80 11.24 17.99
C ASN A 172 -12.21 11.43 19.46
N SER A 173 -12.42 12.68 19.86
CA SER A 173 -12.81 13.06 21.22
C SER A 173 -14.21 12.57 21.65
N HIS A 174 -15.03 12.07 20.73
CA HIS A 174 -16.39 11.60 21.03
C HIS A 174 -16.47 10.11 21.41
N SER A 175 -15.39 9.35 21.28
CA SER A 175 -15.36 7.89 21.51
C SER A 175 -14.59 7.45 22.77
N ARG A 176 -14.17 8.40 23.61
CA ARG A 176 -13.49 8.15 24.89
C ARG A 176 -14.32 8.75 26.05
N ILE A 177 -15.38 8.05 26.44
CA ILE A 177 -16.13 8.24 27.69
C ILE A 177 -15.98 6.98 28.52
#